data_AF-A0A926X9R7-F1
#
_entry.id   AF-A0A926X9R7-F1
#
_cell.length_a   1.000
_cell.length_b   1.000
_cell.length_c   1.000
_cell.angle_alpha   90.00
_cell.angle_beta   90.00
_cell.angle_gamma   90.00
#
_symmetry.space_group_name_H-M   'P 1'
#
loop_
_entity.id
_entity.type
_entity.pdbx_description
1 polymer ?
#
loop_
_entity_poly.entity_id
_entity_poly.type
_entity_poly.pdbx_seq_one_letter_code
_entity_poly.pdbx_strand_id
1 'polypeptide(L)'
;MPKIPRKGIVLTALWAIAQGVFLTGCSFDSTSGDAIAADDPSTPPSDAMDYGTGTSQMSQQDLIAVMSLQYPQSYEAIKNRFGFPSRRSVTTDYYPIEGTSRWVAIHYHGTTAIDYSFSDSGN
;
A
#
# COMPACT_ATOMS: atom_id res chain seq x y z
N MET A 1 44.45 -22.47 42.99
CA MET A 1 43.90 -23.35 41.93
C MET A 1 42.40 -23.55 42.15
N PRO A 2 41.57 -23.56 41.09
CA PRO A 2 40.09 -23.55 41.11
C PRO A 2 39.44 -24.92 40.83
N LYS A 3 38.15 -25.11 41.17
CA LYS A 3 37.12 -25.76 40.29
C LYS A 3 35.74 -25.88 40.97
N ILE A 4 34.69 -25.37 40.31
CA ILE A 4 33.29 -25.83 40.43
C ILE A 4 32.67 -25.82 39.00
N PRO A 5 31.94 -26.87 38.54
CA PRO A 5 31.55 -27.02 37.13
C PRO A 5 30.07 -26.81 36.78
N ARG A 6 29.88 -26.25 35.56
CA ARG A 6 28.95 -26.51 34.43
C ARG A 6 27.52 -27.07 34.61
N LYS A 7 26.55 -26.34 34.02
CA LYS A 7 25.62 -26.66 32.89
C LYS A 7 24.47 -25.61 32.92
N GLY A 8 23.96 -24.98 31.86
CA GLY A 8 24.21 -24.91 30.42
C GLY A 8 23.21 -23.89 29.83
N ILE A 9 23.69 -22.91 29.06
CA ILE A 9 22.88 -21.94 28.29
C ILE A 9 23.28 -22.11 26.84
N VAL A 10 22.34 -22.44 25.97
CA VAL A 10 22.54 -22.48 24.53
C VAL A 10 22.11 -21.12 23.99
N LEU A 11 23.10 -20.27 23.69
CA LEU A 11 22.98 -19.04 22.92
C LEU A 11 23.50 -19.35 21.51
N THR A 12 22.62 -19.50 20.53
CA THR A 12 23.02 -19.58 19.12
C THR A 12 23.16 -18.18 18.56
N ALA A 13 24.42 -17.79 18.41
CA ALA A 13 24.89 -16.62 17.69
C ALA A 13 24.66 -16.76 16.18
N LEU A 14 24.52 -15.65 15.46
CA LEU A 14 25.19 -15.49 14.17
C LEU A 14 25.58 -14.01 13.98
N TRP A 15 26.85 -13.83 13.61
CA TRP A 15 27.65 -12.61 13.56
C TRP A 15 27.27 -11.70 12.38
N ALA A 16 27.23 -10.38 12.55
CA ALA A 16 28.25 -9.38 12.16
C ALA A 16 28.84 -9.57 10.75
N ILE A 17 28.88 -8.54 9.90
CA ILE A 17 30.05 -7.66 9.73
C ILE A 17 29.63 -6.36 9.04
N ALA A 18 30.18 -5.25 9.53
CA ALA A 18 30.11 -3.94 8.93
C ALA A 18 31.37 -3.62 8.11
N GLN A 19 31.18 -2.76 7.09
CA GLN A 19 32.15 -1.87 6.41
C GLN A 19 33.02 -2.45 5.28
N GLY A 20 33.03 -1.72 4.16
CA GLY A 20 33.96 -1.93 3.04
C GLY A 20 33.62 -1.12 1.79
N VAL A 21 34.06 0.14 1.77
CA VAL A 21 34.10 1.13 0.66
C VAL A 21 34.47 0.53 -0.71
N PHE A 22 33.79 0.95 -1.79
CA PHE A 22 34.45 1.30 -3.07
C PHE A 22 33.58 2.26 -3.90
N LEU A 23 34.08 3.48 -4.08
CA LEU A 23 33.64 4.44 -5.10
C LEU A 23 34.20 4.02 -6.46
N THR A 24 33.35 4.17 -7.49
CA THR A 24 33.70 4.38 -8.90
C THR A 24 34.34 3.23 -9.67
N GLY A 25 33.51 2.54 -10.44
CA GLY A 25 33.91 1.74 -11.59
C GLY A 25 32.70 1.50 -12.48
N CYS A 26 32.59 2.25 -13.57
CA CYS A 26 31.54 2.10 -14.56
C CYS A 26 31.52 0.68 -15.13
N SER A 27 30.41 -0.02 -14.91
CA SER A 27 29.79 -0.91 -15.89
C SER A 27 28.29 -0.82 -15.66
N PHE A 28 27.62 0.01 -16.46
CA PHE A 28 26.20 -0.17 -16.71
C PHE A 28 26.08 -1.48 -17.48
N ASP A 29 25.97 -2.59 -16.74
CA ASP A 29 25.50 -3.84 -17.33
C ASP A 29 23.98 -3.71 -17.46
N SER A 30 23.56 -3.25 -18.63
CA SER A 30 22.17 -3.24 -19.07
C SER A 30 21.71 -4.68 -19.32
N THR A 31 21.72 -5.52 -18.29
CA THR A 31 20.79 -6.64 -18.27
C THR A 31 19.47 -6.07 -17.81
N SER A 32 18.59 -5.84 -18.79
CA SER A 32 17.18 -5.52 -18.66
C SER A 32 16.48 -6.58 -17.80
N GLY A 33 16.69 -6.50 -16.48
CA GLY A 33 15.80 -7.07 -15.50
C GLY A 33 14.57 -6.19 -15.52
N ASP A 34 13.50 -6.74 -16.07
CA ASP A 34 12.13 -6.24 -16.00
C ASP A 34 11.94 -5.54 -14.65
N ALA A 35 11.96 -4.20 -14.67
CA ALA A 35 11.51 -3.45 -13.53
C ALA A 35 10.03 -3.77 -13.47
N ILE A 36 9.67 -4.78 -12.67
CA ILE A 36 8.29 -5.05 -12.26
C ILE A 36 7.73 -3.70 -11.90
N ALA A 37 6.90 -3.15 -12.81
CA ALA A 37 6.24 -1.89 -12.60
C ALA A 37 5.58 -2.06 -11.23
N ALA A 38 5.97 -1.24 -10.27
CA ALA A 38 5.29 -1.21 -9.00
C ALA A 38 3.85 -0.82 -9.36
N ASP A 39 2.95 -1.80 -9.40
CA ASP A 39 1.53 -1.56 -9.59
C ASP A 39 1.16 -0.51 -8.54
N ASP A 40 0.71 0.64 -9.03
CA ASP A 40 0.29 1.73 -8.18
C ASP A 40 -0.86 1.20 -7.31
N PRO A 41 -0.69 1.08 -5.98
CA PRO A 41 -1.66 0.42 -5.11
C PRO A 41 -3.03 1.12 -5.13
N SER A 42 -3.07 2.33 -5.70
CA SER A 42 -4.27 3.15 -5.80
C SER A 42 -5.09 2.90 -7.06
N THR A 43 -4.51 2.23 -8.07
CA THR A 43 -5.23 1.85 -9.29
C THR A 43 -5.91 0.49 -9.05
N PRO A 44 -7.18 0.31 -9.46
CA PRO A 44 -7.82 -0.99 -9.30
C PRO A 44 -7.04 -2.08 -10.04
N PRO A 45 -6.61 -3.16 -9.34
CA PRO A 45 -5.98 -4.29 -10.00
C PRO A 45 -6.98 -4.99 -10.93
N SER A 46 -6.46 -5.80 -11.84
CA SER A 46 -7.28 -6.48 -12.86
C SER A 46 -8.29 -7.48 -12.29
N ASP A 47 -8.07 -7.96 -11.06
CA ASP A 47 -8.95 -8.85 -10.31
C ASP A 47 -9.97 -8.12 -9.42
N ALA A 48 -9.92 -6.78 -9.34
CA ALA A 48 -10.93 -6.00 -8.63
C ALA A 48 -12.28 -6.11 -9.33
N MET A 49 -13.31 -6.41 -8.54
CA MET A 49 -14.67 -6.61 -9.04
C MET A 49 -15.38 -5.27 -9.22
N ASP A 50 -16.11 -5.12 -10.32
CA ASP A 50 -16.99 -3.97 -10.52
C ASP A 50 -18.15 -4.06 -9.51
N TYR A 51 -18.42 -2.95 -8.82
CA TYR A 51 -19.46 -2.89 -7.80
C TYR A 51 -20.88 -2.79 -8.40
N GLY A 52 -21.00 -2.48 -9.69
CA GLY A 52 -22.25 -2.46 -10.45
C GLY A 52 -22.70 -1.07 -10.89
N THR A 53 -24.01 -0.87 -11.04
CA THR A 53 -24.61 0.42 -11.38
C THR A 53 -24.87 1.24 -10.10
N GLY A 54 -24.60 2.55 -10.15
CA GLY A 54 -24.76 3.45 -8.99
C GLY A 54 -23.46 3.71 -8.21
N THR A 55 -22.32 3.56 -8.86
CA THR A 55 -21.01 3.87 -8.30
C THR A 55 -20.79 5.38 -8.27
N SER A 56 -20.08 5.84 -7.25
CA SER A 56 -19.82 7.26 -7.05
C SER A 56 -18.43 7.61 -7.56
N GLN A 57 -18.35 8.69 -8.34
CA GLN A 57 -17.07 9.33 -8.65
C GLN A 57 -16.77 10.36 -7.56
N MET A 58 -15.51 10.46 -7.14
CA MET A 58 -15.09 11.44 -6.16
C MET A 58 -14.86 12.79 -6.83
N SER A 59 -15.61 13.80 -6.37
CA SER A 59 -15.40 15.20 -6.73
C SER A 59 -14.19 15.78 -6.00
N GLN A 60 -13.75 16.98 -6.39
CA GLN A 60 -12.67 17.68 -5.68
C GLN A 60 -12.95 17.88 -4.18
N GLN A 61 -14.21 18.10 -3.80
CA GLN A 61 -14.60 18.23 -2.39
C GLN A 61 -14.44 16.92 -1.64
N ASP A 62 -14.73 15.79 -2.29
CA ASP A 62 -14.57 14.46 -1.71
C ASP A 62 -13.09 14.12 -1.51
N LEU A 63 -12.21 14.50 -2.45
CA LEU A 63 -10.77 14.29 -2.28
C LEU A 63 -10.25 15.04 -1.05
N ILE A 64 -10.65 16.30 -0.87
CA ILE A 64 -10.29 17.08 0.32
C ILE A 64 -10.81 16.41 1.59
N ALA A 65 -12.04 15.90 1.54
CA ALA A 65 -12.64 15.19 2.64
C ALA A 65 -11.86 13.92 3.01
N VAL A 66 -11.49 13.07 2.03
CA VAL A 66 -10.67 11.87 2.23
C VAL A 66 -9.35 12.24 2.92
N MET A 67 -8.64 13.25 2.42
CA MET A 67 -7.37 13.70 3.00
C MET A 67 -7.50 14.27 4.43
N SER A 68 -8.70 14.70 4.81
CA SER A 68 -8.98 15.31 6.12
C SER A 68 -9.60 14.33 7.12
N LEU A 69 -9.89 13.08 6.71
CA LEU A 69 -10.43 12.08 7.61
C LEU A 69 -9.40 11.67 8.65
N GLN A 70 -9.87 11.56 9.90
CA GLN A 70 -9.08 10.95 10.97
C GLN A 70 -9.30 9.45 10.93
N TYR A 71 -8.38 8.72 10.30
CA TYR A 71 -8.40 7.26 10.31
C TYR A 71 -8.04 6.71 11.70
N PRO A 72 -8.61 5.57 12.13
CA PRO A 72 -9.48 4.68 11.36
C PRO A 72 -10.94 5.15 11.26
N GLN A 73 -11.62 4.76 10.17
CA GLN A 73 -13.04 5.03 9.92
C GLN A 73 -13.82 3.73 9.69
N SER A 74 -15.10 3.67 10.04
CA SER A 74 -15.91 2.49 9.73
C SER A 74 -16.30 2.45 8.26
N TYR A 75 -16.49 1.25 7.70
CA TYR A 75 -17.00 1.05 6.35
C TYR A 75 -18.29 1.85 6.08
N GLU A 76 -19.23 1.81 7.02
CA GLU A 76 -20.47 2.57 6.92
C GLU A 76 -20.24 4.08 6.88
N ALA A 77 -19.26 4.62 7.62
CA ALA A 77 -18.93 6.04 7.58
C ALA A 77 -18.34 6.45 6.21
N ILE A 78 -17.45 5.63 5.65
CA ILE A 78 -16.90 5.85 4.30
C ILE A 78 -18.02 5.78 3.25
N LYS A 79 -18.81 4.71 3.26
CA LYS A 79 -19.93 4.50 2.34
C LYS A 79 -20.97 5.62 2.41
N ASN A 80 -21.35 6.06 3.61
CA ASN A 80 -22.34 7.12 3.77
C ASN A 80 -21.82 8.48 3.27
N ARG A 81 -20.50 8.69 3.28
CA ARG A 81 -19.90 9.95 2.84
C ARG A 81 -19.62 9.99 1.34
N PHE A 82 -19.06 8.91 0.79
CA PHE A 82 -18.57 8.89 -0.59
C PHE A 82 -19.38 8.00 -1.52
N GLY A 83 -20.41 7.32 -1.00
CA GLY A 83 -21.22 6.38 -1.76
C GLY A 83 -20.55 5.02 -1.95
N PHE A 84 -20.92 4.33 -3.02
CA PHE A 84 -20.36 3.03 -3.36
C PHE A 84 -19.15 3.17 -4.28
N PRO A 85 -18.08 2.38 -4.07
CA PRO A 85 -16.92 2.42 -4.96
C PRO A 85 -17.29 1.90 -6.35
N SER A 86 -16.48 2.23 -7.36
CA SER A 86 -16.65 1.63 -8.69
C SER A 86 -16.08 0.23 -8.76
N ARG A 87 -14.96 0.00 -8.08
CA ARG A 87 -14.32 -1.30 -8.00
C ARG A 87 -13.97 -1.65 -6.57
N ARG A 88 -13.94 -2.95 -6.27
CA ARG A 88 -13.62 -3.47 -4.95
C ARG A 88 -12.73 -4.70 -5.04
N SER A 89 -11.67 -4.73 -4.23
CA SER A 89 -10.92 -5.93 -3.89
C SER A 89 -11.30 -6.41 -2.47
N VAL A 90 -10.64 -7.46 -1.99
CA VAL A 90 -10.90 -8.02 -0.65
C VAL A 90 -10.70 -6.98 0.47
N THR A 91 -9.76 -6.06 0.28
CA THR A 91 -9.34 -5.10 1.32
C THR A 91 -9.36 -3.65 0.85
N THR A 92 -9.81 -3.37 -0.37
CA THR A 92 -9.68 -2.03 -0.95
C THR A 92 -10.92 -1.63 -1.74
N ASP A 93 -11.41 -0.42 -1.49
CA ASP A 93 -12.42 0.24 -2.31
C ASP A 93 -11.75 1.25 -3.24
N TYR A 94 -12.12 1.21 -4.52
CA TYR A 94 -11.58 2.11 -5.53
C TYR A 94 -12.66 3.04 -6.09
N TYR A 95 -12.41 4.33 -5.96
CA TYR A 95 -13.28 5.40 -6.43
C TYR A 95 -12.59 6.16 -7.56
N PRO A 96 -13.21 6.30 -8.75
CA PRO A 96 -12.66 7.11 -9.81
C PRO A 96 -12.76 8.59 -9.43
N ILE A 97 -11.77 9.38 -9.82
CA ILE A 97 -11.78 10.83 -9.61
C ILE A 97 -12.44 11.50 -10.82
N GLU A 98 -13.44 12.32 -10.57
CA GLU A 98 -14.20 13.01 -11.62
C GLU A 98 -13.28 13.85 -12.52
N GLY A 99 -13.50 13.76 -13.84
CA GLY A 99 -12.74 14.52 -14.83
C GLY A 99 -11.30 14.03 -15.05
N THR A 100 -10.93 12.87 -14.51
CA THR A 100 -9.59 12.28 -14.68
C THR A 100 -9.67 10.77 -14.90
N SER A 101 -8.57 10.15 -15.33
CA SER A 101 -8.38 8.69 -15.33
C SER A 101 -7.75 8.15 -14.04
N ARG A 102 -7.70 8.99 -12.99
CA ARG A 102 -7.08 8.66 -11.69
C ARG A 102 -8.10 8.08 -10.71
N TRP A 103 -7.57 7.44 -9.68
CA TRP A 103 -8.34 6.70 -8.68
C TRP A 103 -7.95 7.09 -7.26
N VAL A 104 -8.89 6.92 -6.34
CA VAL A 104 -8.68 6.90 -4.89
C VAL A 104 -8.89 5.48 -4.41
N ALA A 105 -7.90 4.93 -3.71
CA ALA A 105 -8.05 3.67 -3.00
C ALA A 105 -8.23 3.95 -1.50
N ILE A 106 -9.24 3.31 -0.89
CA ILE A 106 -9.43 3.28 0.56
C ILE A 106 -9.12 1.86 1.02
N HIS A 107 -8.11 1.69 1.88
CA HIS A 107 -7.72 0.35 2.35
C HIS A 107 -8.36 0.04 3.70
N TYR A 108 -8.70 -1.23 3.86
CA TYR A 108 -9.43 -1.76 5.00
C TYR A 108 -8.67 -2.87 5.70
N HIS A 109 -8.79 -2.90 7.02
CA HIS A 109 -8.58 -4.08 7.83
C HIS A 109 -9.94 -4.54 8.39
N GLY A 110 -10.47 -5.62 7.82
CA GLY A 110 -11.86 -6.03 8.07
C GLY A 110 -12.85 -4.98 7.54
N THR A 111 -13.72 -4.47 8.42
CA THR A 111 -14.70 -3.41 8.08
C THR A 111 -14.22 -2.01 8.46
N THR A 112 -12.94 -1.85 8.77
CA THR A 112 -12.35 -0.60 9.24
C THR A 112 -11.38 -0.06 8.20
N ALA A 113 -11.68 1.11 7.65
CA ALA A 113 -10.77 1.84 6.78
C ALA A 113 -9.60 2.36 7.62
N ILE A 114 -8.38 2.12 7.17
CA ILE A 114 -7.15 2.41 7.94
C ILE A 114 -6.30 3.51 7.31
N ASP A 115 -6.37 3.67 5.98
CA ASP A 115 -5.69 4.73 5.23
C ASP A 115 -6.32 4.90 3.83
N TYR A 116 -5.66 5.69 2.99
CA TYR A 116 -6.02 5.89 1.59
C TYR A 116 -4.77 6.14 0.73
N SER A 117 -4.91 5.99 -0.58
CA SER A 117 -3.90 6.41 -1.56
C SER A 117 -4.53 6.97 -2.84
N PHE A 118 -3.78 7.78 -3.58
CA PHE A 118 -4.19 8.35 -4.87
C PHE A 118 -3.34 7.75 -5.97
N SER A 119 -3.97 7.40 -7.10
CA SER A 119 -3.18 6.91 -8.23
C SER A 119 -2.34 8.04 -8.80
N ASP A 120 -1.08 7.75 -9.05
CA ASP A 120 -0.11 8.65 -9.69
C ASP A 120 -0.30 8.62 -11.21
N SER A 121 -0.81 7.51 -11.75
CA SER A 121 -1.09 7.37 -13.19
C SER A 121 -2.57 7.59 -13.53
N GLY A 122 -2.76 8.42 -14.55
CA GLY A 122 -4.01 8.70 -15.22
C GLY A 122 -3.68 9.44 -16.52
N ASN A 123 -3.48 8.69 -17.60
CA ASN A 123 -3.38 9.23 -18.96
C ASN A 123 -4.23 8.38 -19.90
#